data_AF-A0A067DXY2-F1
#
_entry.id   AF-A0A067DXY2-F1
#
_cell.length_a   1.000
_cell.length_b   1.000
_cell.length_c   1.000
_cell.angle_alpha   90.00
_cell.angle_beta   90.00
_cell.angle_gamma   90.00
#
_symmetry.space_group_name_H-M   'P 1'
#
loop_
_entity.id
_entity.type
_entity.pdbx_description
1 polymer ?
#
loop_
_entity_poly.entity_id
_entity_poly.type
_entity_poly.pdbx_seq_one_letter_code
_entity_poly.pdbx_strand_id
1 'polypeptide(L)'
;MKKIAPICLTKYDGDIPSSLDELLLLPGIGPKMAHLVMNVGWNNVQGICVDTHVHRICNRLGWVSQPGRKQKTSSPEQTREVLQLWLPKEEWVPINPLLVGFGQTICTPIRPRCGMCSVSELCPSAFKDSSSPSSKSRKSAQK
;
A
#
# COMPACT_ATOMS: atom_id res chain seq x y z
N MET A 1 -15.30 17.89 -6.31
CA MET A 1 -15.22 18.53 -7.64
C MET A 1 -15.97 19.86 -7.72
N LYS A 2 -17.31 19.92 -7.68
CA LYS A 2 -18.07 21.19 -7.86
C LYS A 2 -17.68 22.33 -6.90
N LYS A 3 -17.21 22.02 -5.69
CA LYS A 3 -16.73 23.03 -4.71
C LYS A 3 -15.26 23.42 -4.88
N ILE A 4 -14.45 22.57 -5.52
CA ILE A 4 -13.00 22.80 -5.68
C ILE A 4 -12.73 23.73 -6.85
N ALA A 5 -13.40 23.52 -8.00
CA ALA A 5 -13.17 24.32 -9.21
C ALA A 5 -13.34 25.84 -9.00
N PRO A 6 -14.37 26.33 -8.29
CA PRO A 6 -14.47 27.76 -7.98
C PRO A 6 -13.33 28.28 -7.10
N ILE A 7 -12.80 27.47 -6.18
CA ILE A 7 -11.67 27.84 -5.32
C ILE A 7 -10.39 27.95 -6.15
N CYS A 8 -10.15 27.00 -7.07
CA CYS A 8 -9.04 27.07 -8.02
C CYS A 8 -9.11 28.34 -8.87
N LEU A 9 -10.29 28.65 -9.44
CA LEU A 9 -10.50 29.85 -10.25
C LEU A 9 -10.21 31.15 -9.48
N THR A 10 -10.63 31.26 -8.21
CA THR A 10 -10.51 32.52 -7.48
C THR A 10 -9.20 32.69 -6.72
N LYS A 11 -8.61 31.61 -6.22
CA LYS A 11 -7.43 31.64 -5.33
C LYS A 11 -6.14 31.19 -6.01
N TYR A 12 -6.25 30.40 -7.07
CA TYR A 12 -5.11 29.73 -7.72
C TYR A 12 -5.08 30.01 -9.24
N ASP A 13 -5.65 31.13 -9.68
CA ASP A 13 -5.68 31.58 -11.09
C ASP A 13 -6.19 30.52 -12.09
N GLY A 14 -7.14 29.69 -11.64
CA GLY A 14 -7.69 28.60 -12.44
C GLY A 14 -6.85 27.32 -12.47
N ASP A 15 -5.70 27.29 -11.80
CA ASP A 15 -4.83 26.11 -11.72
C ASP A 15 -5.02 25.32 -10.41
N ILE A 16 -4.40 24.15 -10.36
CA ILE A 16 -4.34 23.29 -9.17
C ILE A 16 -3.20 23.77 -8.27
N PRO A 17 -3.38 23.79 -6.94
CA PRO A 17 -2.28 24.15 -6.05
C PRO A 17 -1.07 23.23 -6.20
N SER A 18 0.13 23.81 -6.18
CA SER A 18 1.40 23.11 -6.36
C SER A 18 2.13 22.80 -5.05
N SER A 19 1.43 22.87 -3.91
CA SER A 19 1.96 22.55 -2.60
C SER A 19 1.04 21.59 -1.84
N LEU A 20 1.64 20.72 -1.01
CA LEU A 20 0.90 19.72 -0.24
C LEU A 20 -0.10 20.38 0.73
N ASP A 21 0.34 21.42 1.44
CA ASP A 21 -0.46 22.12 2.44
C ASP A 21 -1.67 22.80 1.81
N GLU A 22 -1.52 23.41 0.63
CA GLU A 22 -2.64 24.03 -0.07
C GLU A 22 -3.62 23.00 -0.63
N LEU A 23 -3.12 21.86 -1.12
CA LEU A 23 -3.98 20.75 -1.55
C LEU A 23 -4.83 20.23 -0.38
N LEU A 24 -4.25 20.14 0.83
CA LEU A 24 -4.98 19.72 2.04
C LEU A 24 -6.06 20.71 2.49
N LEU A 25 -5.95 21.99 2.10
CA LEU A 25 -6.99 22.99 2.36
C LEU A 25 -8.20 22.83 1.43
N LEU A 26 -8.09 22.08 0.33
CA LEU A 26 -9.19 21.87 -0.60
C LEU A 26 -10.23 20.89 -0.03
N PRO A 27 -11.53 21.21 -0.12
CA PRO A 27 -12.58 20.39 0.49
C PRO A 27 -12.66 19.01 -0.16
N GLY A 28 -12.45 17.96 0.64
CA GLY A 28 -12.49 16.57 0.20
C GLY A 28 -11.15 16.03 -0.29
N ILE A 29 -10.07 16.81 -0.22
CA ILE A 29 -8.70 16.32 -0.44
C ILE A 29 -8.08 15.99 0.93
N GLY A 30 -7.88 14.70 1.18
CA GLY A 30 -7.10 14.23 2.32
C GLY A 30 -5.63 13.95 1.98
N PRO A 31 -4.80 13.54 2.96
CA PRO A 31 -3.36 13.31 2.79
C PRO A 31 -3.00 12.40 1.62
N LYS A 32 -3.72 11.28 1.46
CA LYS A 32 -3.51 10.36 0.32
C LYS A 32 -3.69 11.07 -1.03
N MET A 33 -4.77 11.84 -1.17
CA MET A 33 -5.07 12.52 -2.43
C MET A 33 -4.08 13.66 -2.69
N ALA A 34 -3.70 14.41 -1.64
CA ALA A 34 -2.71 15.48 -1.75
C ALA A 34 -1.35 14.93 -2.22
N HIS A 35 -0.83 13.86 -1.60
CA HIS A 35 0.41 13.21 -2.03
C HIS A 35 0.32 12.66 -3.45
N LEU A 36 -0.83 12.11 -3.84
CA LEU A 36 -1.04 11.60 -5.20
C LEU A 36 -0.99 12.71 -6.24
N VAL A 37 -1.63 13.85 -5.98
CA VAL A 37 -1.58 15.03 -6.87
C VAL A 37 -0.17 15.57 -6.97
N MET A 38 0.56 15.71 -5.85
CA MET A 38 1.96 16.14 -5.86
C MET A 38 2.86 15.21 -6.69
N ASN A 39 2.67 13.90 -6.55
CA ASN A 39 3.43 12.92 -7.29
C ASN A 39 3.11 12.93 -8.80
N VAL A 40 1.83 12.81 -9.17
CA VAL A 40 1.42 12.63 -10.58
C VAL A 40 1.33 13.96 -11.33
N GLY A 41 0.79 15.00 -10.70
CA GLY A 41 0.58 16.31 -11.33
C GLY A 41 1.85 17.17 -11.36
N TRP A 42 2.69 17.06 -10.33
CA TRP A 42 3.86 17.94 -10.16
C TRP A 42 5.20 17.22 -10.18
N ASN A 43 5.21 15.89 -10.40
CA ASN A 43 6.41 15.05 -10.34
C ASN A 43 7.24 15.28 -9.07
N ASN A 44 6.57 15.57 -7.95
CA ASN A 44 7.17 15.96 -6.68
C ASN A 44 6.78 14.95 -5.60
N VAL A 45 7.67 13.99 -5.36
CA VAL A 45 7.45 12.89 -4.43
C VAL A 45 7.68 13.34 -2.99
N GLN A 46 6.63 13.88 -2.37
CA GLN A 46 6.67 14.32 -0.98
C GLN A 46 6.23 13.24 0.02
N GLY A 47 5.58 12.18 -0.46
CA GLY A 47 5.33 11.02 0.38
C GLY A 47 4.69 9.83 -0.29
N ILE A 48 4.69 8.71 0.44
CA ILE A 48 4.13 7.45 -0.02
C ILE A 48 2.60 7.56 -0.04
N CYS A 49 1.99 7.27 -1.18
CA CYS A 49 0.54 7.18 -1.29
C CYS A 49 0.07 5.86 -0.67
N VAL A 50 -0.36 5.88 0.60
CA VAL A 50 -0.88 4.67 1.26
C VAL A 50 -2.39 4.57 1.05
N ASP A 51 -2.85 3.45 0.50
CA ASP A 51 -4.25 3.09 0.41
C ASP A 51 -4.60 1.86 1.26
N THR A 52 -5.80 1.31 1.09
CA THR A 52 -6.25 0.15 1.84
C THR A 52 -5.48 -1.14 1.49
N HIS A 53 -4.90 -1.24 0.29
CA HIS A 53 -4.07 -2.37 -0.13
C HIS A 53 -2.70 -2.28 0.53
N VAL A 54 -2.01 -1.15 0.36
CA VAL A 54 -0.70 -0.90 0.97
C VAL A 54 -0.80 -1.05 2.49
N HIS A 55 -1.75 -0.36 3.12
CA HIS A 55 -1.97 -0.44 4.57
C HIS A 55 -2.18 -1.88 5.04
N ARG A 56 -3.09 -2.64 4.42
CA ARG A 56 -3.36 -4.03 4.80
C ARG A 56 -2.14 -4.93 4.62
N ILE A 57 -1.49 -4.84 3.46
CA ILE A 57 -0.40 -5.75 3.09
C ILE A 57 0.83 -5.48 3.95
N CYS A 58 1.23 -4.23 4.14
CA CYS A 58 2.36 -3.88 5.01
C CYS A 58 2.13 -4.35 6.46
N ASN A 59 0.90 -4.23 6.98
CA ASN A 59 0.55 -4.76 8.29
C ASN A 59 0.55 -6.30 8.35
N ARG A 60 0.24 -7.00 7.25
CA ARG A 60 0.33 -8.47 7.18
C ARG A 60 1.77 -8.97 7.11
N LEU A 61 2.60 -8.27 6.35
CA LEU A 61 4.03 -8.56 6.18
C LEU A 61 4.86 -8.17 7.41
N GLY A 62 4.31 -7.37 8.34
CA GLY A 62 5.02 -6.90 9.53
C GLY A 62 5.96 -5.72 9.26
N TRP A 63 5.91 -5.13 8.06
CA TRP A 63 6.74 -4.01 7.62
C TRP A 63 6.55 -2.71 8.39
N VAL A 64 5.42 -2.60 9.09
CA VAL A 64 5.07 -1.42 9.89
C VAL A 64 4.90 -1.75 11.37
N SER A 65 5.47 -2.88 11.81
CA SER A 65 5.55 -3.22 13.23
C SER A 65 6.74 -2.50 13.87
N GLN A 66 6.51 -1.87 15.03
CA GLN A 66 7.57 -1.19 15.78
C GLN A 66 8.40 -2.18 16.60
N PRO A 67 9.73 -1.96 16.76
CA PRO A 67 10.56 -2.80 17.64
C PRO A 67 9.98 -2.89 19.05
N GLY A 68 9.83 -4.11 19.57
CA GLY A 68 9.27 -4.36 20.90
C GLY A 68 7.74 -4.25 21.02
N ARG A 69 7.03 -3.90 19.93
CA ARG A 69 5.56 -3.91 19.88
C ARG A 69 5.08 -4.85 18.77
N LYS A 70 4.24 -5.83 19.12
CA LYS A 70 3.40 -6.56 18.15
C LYS A 70 2.33 -5.67 17.48
N GLN A 71 2.35 -4.36 17.75
CA GLN A 71 1.27 -3.47 17.37
C GLN A 71 1.40 -3.05 15.91
N LYS A 72 0.31 -3.32 15.18
CA LYS A 72 0.09 -2.90 13.80
C LYS A 72 -0.28 -1.41 13.78
N THR A 73 -0.01 -0.75 12.66
CA THR A 73 -0.52 0.61 12.43
C THR A 73 -2.04 0.55 12.27
N SER A 74 -2.75 1.53 12.83
CA SER A 74 -4.22 1.55 12.83
C SER A 74 -4.80 2.43 11.72
N SER A 75 -3.98 3.32 11.13
CA SER A 75 -4.38 4.20 10.04
C SER A 75 -3.40 4.14 8.86
N PRO A 76 -3.86 4.43 7.63
CA PRO A 76 -2.98 4.58 6.47
C PRO A 76 -1.88 5.62 6.67
N GLU A 77 -2.18 6.68 7.43
CA GLU A 77 -1.23 7.75 7.72
C GLU A 77 -0.06 7.27 8.57
N GLN A 78 -0.34 6.51 9.63
CA GLN A 78 0.69 5.87 10.45
C GLN A 78 1.53 4.88 9.63
N THR A 79 0.90 4.13 8.71
CA THR A 79 1.65 3.26 7.79
C THR A 79 2.60 4.07 6.91
N ARG A 80 2.16 5.22 6.38
CA ARG A 80 3.00 6.09 5.54
C ARG A 80 4.24 6.52 6.31
N GLU A 81 4.06 7.08 7.51
CA GLU A 81 5.16 7.53 8.36
C GLU A 81 6.17 6.42 8.62
N VAL A 82 5.69 5.23 9.03
CA VAL A 82 6.59 4.11 9.33
C VAL A 82 7.31 3.59 8.09
N LEU A 83 6.62 3.47 6.95
CA LEU A 83 7.27 3.04 5.69
C LEU A 83 8.34 4.04 5.24
N GLN A 84 8.10 5.34 5.36
CA GLN A 84 9.06 6.37 4.95
C GLN A 84 10.35 6.36 5.76
N LEU A 85 10.35 5.80 6.97
CA LEU A 85 11.55 5.73 7.81
C LEU A 85 12.61 4.77 7.26
N TRP A 86 12.22 3.77 6.47
CA TRP A 86 13.15 2.71 6.04
C TRP A 86 13.07 2.38 4.55
N LEU A 87 11.94 2.65 3.88
CA LEU A 87 11.80 2.39 2.45
C LEU A 87 12.58 3.44 1.65
N PRO A 88 13.49 3.04 0.73
CA PRO A 88 14.20 3.98 -0.14
C PRO A 88 13.25 4.87 -0.94
N LYS A 89 13.62 6.14 -1.16
CA LYS A 89 12.74 7.13 -1.81
C LYS A 89 12.33 6.73 -3.22
N GLU A 90 13.20 6.01 -3.92
CA GLU A 90 12.99 5.49 -5.26
C GLU A 90 11.80 4.53 -5.32
N GLU A 91 11.52 3.86 -4.20
CA GLU A 91 10.42 2.90 -4.06
C GLU A 91 9.08 3.54 -3.64
N TRP A 92 9.07 4.82 -3.27
CA TRP A 92 7.87 5.48 -2.73
C TRP A 92 6.73 5.60 -3.74
N VAL A 93 7.05 5.70 -5.03
CA VAL A 93 6.09 5.72 -6.14
C VAL A 93 5.66 4.31 -6.54
N PRO A 94 6.57 3.38 -6.88
CA PRO A 94 6.19 2.06 -7.39
C PRO A 94 5.51 1.15 -6.36
N ILE A 95 5.73 1.35 -5.05
CA ILE A 95 5.17 0.48 -4.02
C ILE A 95 3.63 0.41 -4.08
N ASN A 96 2.93 1.51 -4.36
CA ASN A 96 1.48 1.52 -4.41
C ASN A 96 0.91 0.62 -5.52
N PRO A 97 1.19 0.87 -6.82
CA PRO A 97 0.64 0.04 -7.89
C PRO A 97 1.04 -1.44 -7.77
N LEU A 98 2.25 -1.73 -7.30
CA LEU A 98 2.71 -3.10 -7.03
C LEU A 98 1.83 -3.80 -5.98
N LEU A 99 1.63 -3.17 -4.83
CA LEU A 99 0.84 -3.75 -3.75
C LEU A 99 -0.66 -3.74 -4.03
N VAL A 100 -1.16 -2.80 -4.83
CA VAL A 100 -2.56 -2.83 -5.30
C VAL A 100 -2.79 -4.07 -6.17
N GLY A 101 -1.97 -4.28 -7.20
CA GLY A 101 -2.09 -5.46 -8.08
C GLY A 101 -1.95 -6.77 -7.31
N PHE A 102 -0.94 -6.87 -6.43
CA PHE A 102 -0.74 -8.02 -5.56
C PHE A 102 -1.91 -8.23 -4.58
N GLY A 103 -2.44 -7.15 -4.00
CA GLY A 103 -3.53 -7.18 -3.04
C GLY A 103 -4.90 -7.50 -3.65
N GLN A 104 -5.07 -7.31 -4.96
CA GLN A 104 -6.26 -7.69 -5.71
C GLN A 104 -6.22 -9.15 -6.17
N THR A 105 -5.04 -9.70 -6.45
CA THR A 105 -4.86 -11.03 -7.07
C THR A 105 -4.46 -12.13 -6.08
N ILE A 106 -3.58 -11.84 -5.12
CA ILE A 106 -2.98 -12.81 -4.19
C ILE A 106 -3.36 -12.48 -2.74
N CYS A 107 -3.00 -11.29 -2.25
CA CYS A 107 -3.20 -10.90 -0.85
C CYS A 107 -4.55 -10.19 -0.63
N THR A 108 -5.62 -10.87 -1.01
CA THR A 108 -7.00 -10.37 -0.92
C THR A 108 -7.43 -10.11 0.52
N PRO A 109 -8.41 -9.22 0.77
CA PRO A 109 -8.90 -8.94 2.13
C PRO A 109 -9.42 -10.19 2.84
N ILE A 110 -10.17 -11.03 2.13
CA ILE A 110 -10.76 -12.27 2.63
C ILE A 110 -10.10 -13.44 1.90
N ARG A 111 -9.63 -14.45 2.67
CA ARG A 111 -8.98 -15.68 2.16
C ARG A 111 -7.89 -15.42 1.11
N PRO A 112 -6.77 -14.76 1.48
CA PRO A 112 -5.65 -14.57 0.56
C PRO A 112 -5.06 -15.91 0.13
N ARG A 113 -4.52 -15.94 -1.09
CA ARG A 113 -3.99 -17.16 -1.74
C ARG A 113 -2.57 -17.46 -1.27
N CYS A 114 -2.40 -17.68 0.04
CA CYS A 114 -1.08 -17.87 0.65
C CYS A 114 -0.30 -19.06 0.07
N GLY A 115 -0.97 -20.14 -0.33
CA GLY A 115 -0.30 -21.30 -0.97
C GLY A 115 0.34 -21.02 -2.33
N MET A 116 -0.02 -19.92 -3.01
CA MET A 116 0.62 -19.46 -4.26
C MET A 116 1.43 -18.17 -4.07
N CYS A 117 1.53 -17.67 -2.83
CA CYS A 117 2.21 -16.43 -2.53
C CYS A 117 3.72 -16.69 -2.43
N SER A 118 4.52 -16.08 -3.31
CA SER A 118 5.98 -16.25 -3.33
C SER A 118 6.69 -15.79 -2.04
N VAL A 119 6.03 -14.95 -1.24
CA VAL A 119 6.56 -14.43 0.04
C VAL A 119 5.87 -15.04 1.25
N SER A 120 5.14 -16.15 1.11
CA SER A 120 4.43 -16.81 2.22
C SER A 120 5.36 -17.18 3.37
N GLU A 121 6.54 -17.73 3.06
CA GLU A 121 7.52 -18.20 4.06
C GLU A 121 8.09 -17.06 4.92
N LEU A 122 8.12 -15.84 4.37
CA LEU A 122 8.61 -14.64 5.06
C LEU A 122 7.47 -13.86 5.73
N CYS A 123 6.21 -14.20 5.45
CA CYS A 123 5.06 -13.43 5.90
C CYS A 123 4.54 -13.96 7.26
N PRO A 124 4.60 -13.16 8.34
CA PRO A 124 4.14 -13.60 9.66
C PRO A 124 2.62 -13.81 9.74
N SER A 125 1.86 -13.31 8.77
CA SER A 125 0.41 -13.49 8.68
C SER A 125 -0.01 -14.51 7.60
N ALA A 126 0.91 -15.30 7.05
CA ALA A 126 0.58 -16.31 6.06
C ALA A 126 -0.32 -17.40 6.64
N PHE A 127 -1.38 -17.74 5.91
CA PHE A 127 -2.19 -18.91 6.24
C PHE A 127 -1.40 -20.15 5.85
N LYS A 128 -1.04 -20.95 6.85
CA LYS A 128 -0.56 -22.31 6.63
C LYS A 128 -1.80 -23.18 6.52
N ASP A 129 -2.19 -23.54 5.30
CA ASP A 129 -3.13 -24.63 5.14
C ASP A 129 -2.48 -25.85 5.80
N SER A 130 -3.11 -26.39 6.84
CA SER A 130 -2.75 -27.71 7.36
C SER A 130 -2.89 -28.66 6.19
N SER A 131 -1.76 -29.08 5.63
CA SER A 131 -1.72 -29.95 4.46
C SER A 131 -2.64 -31.15 4.65
N SER A 132 -3.67 -31.27 3.81
CA SER A 132 -4.09 -32.61 3.38
C SER A 132 -2.86 -33.24 2.71
N PRO A 133 -2.50 -34.49 3.01
CA PRO A 133 -1.22 -35.05 2.61
C PRO A 133 -1.08 -35.04 1.09
N SER A 134 0.02 -34.43 0.63
CA SER A 134 0.42 -34.43 -0.76
C SER A 134 0.43 -35.85 -1.31
N SER A 135 -0.23 -36.01 -2.45
CA SER A 135 -0.32 -37.25 -3.22
C SER A 135 1.05 -37.93 -3.33
N LYS A 136 1.12 -39.19 -2.86
CA LYS A 136 2.28 -40.06 -2.98
C LYS A 136 2.78 -40.07 -4.43
N SER A 137 4.07 -39.81 -4.62
CA SER A 137 4.75 -40.16 -5.86
C SER A 137 4.63 -41.67 -6.07
N ARG A 138 3.94 -42.08 -7.12
CA ARG A 138 4.03 -43.45 -7.64
C ARG A 138 5.45 -43.61 -8.18
N LYS A 139 6.31 -44.30 -7.42
CA LYS A 139 7.53 -44.89 -7.98
C LYS A 139 7.11 -45.87 -9.07
N SER A 140 7.37 -45.51 -10.33
CA SER A 140 7.42 -46.45 -11.43
C SER A 140 8.62 -47.38 -11.20
N ALA A 141 8.32 -48.66 -10.98
CA ALA A 141 9.30 -49.73 -11.07
C ALA A 141 9.76 -49.86 -12.51
N GLN A 142 11.07 -49.80 -12.75
CA GLN A 142 11.71 -50.21 -14.01
C GLN A 142 13.20 -50.41 -13.76
N LYS A 143 13.63 -51.63 -13.42
CA LYS A 143 14.42 -52.53 -14.28
C LYS A 143 14.75 -53.81 -13.51
#